data_AF-B8C4S9-F1
#
_entry.id   AF-B8C4S9-F1
#
_cell.length_a   1.000
_cell.length_b   1.000
_cell.length_c   1.000
_cell.angle_alpha   90.00
_cell.angle_beta   90.00
_cell.angle_gamma   90.00
#
_symmetry.space_group_name_H-M   'P 1'
#
loop_
_entity.id
_entity.type
_entity.pdbx_description
1 polymer ?
#
loop_
_entity_poly.entity_id
_entity_poly.type
_entity_poly.pdbx_seq_one_letter_code
_entity_poly.pdbx_strand_id
1 'polypeptide(L)'
;MKPDWDKLAEKFAGSATQLVADVDCTTEGKPLCDANGVRGYPTIKWGDPADLQDYQGGRDYVALEKFATENLKPVCSPKNIDLCDDDKKADIKKFLEMAPADLDALIAAEEQKLEDAEASFKDEVQKLQDKYQALSTEKDEKIAAVKASGLGLMKSVKASAPASGSDEL
;
A
#
# COMPACT_ATOMS: atom_id res chain seq x y z
N MET A 1 -7.40 -11.40 -8.42
CA MET A 1 -8.34 -10.96 -7.38
C MET A 1 -9.77 -10.85 -7.91
N LYS A 2 -10.03 -10.13 -9.02
CA LYS A 2 -11.39 -9.89 -9.53
C LYS A 2 -12.33 -11.12 -9.54
N PRO A 3 -11.95 -12.32 -10.06
CA PRO A 3 -12.86 -13.46 -10.06
C PRO A 3 -13.28 -13.94 -8.66
N ASP A 4 -12.34 -13.95 -7.71
CA ASP A 4 -12.61 -14.34 -6.32
C ASP A 4 -13.46 -13.29 -5.60
N TRP A 5 -13.23 -12.01 -5.91
CA TRP A 5 -14.02 -10.89 -5.38
C TRP A 5 -15.46 -10.92 -5.88
N ASP A 6 -15.66 -11.19 -7.17
CA ASP A 6 -17.00 -11.28 -7.77
C ASP A 6 -17.79 -12.44 -7.14
N LYS A 7 -17.14 -13.60 -6.99
CA LYS A 7 -17.74 -14.74 -6.28
C LYS A 7 -18.08 -14.42 -4.83
N LEU A 8 -17.24 -13.65 -4.13
CA LEU A 8 -17.51 -13.19 -2.77
C LEU A 8 -18.72 -12.25 -2.73
N ALA A 9 -18.77 -11.27 -3.64
CA ALA A 9 -19.88 -10.32 -3.75
C ALA A 9 -21.20 -11.03 -4.03
N GLU A 10 -21.21 -12.03 -4.93
CA GLU A 10 -22.38 -12.87 -5.18
C GLU A 10 -22.84 -13.64 -3.95
N LYS A 11 -21.91 -14.20 -3.16
CA LYS A 11 -22.25 -14.94 -1.93
C LYS A 11 -23.00 -14.07 -0.92
N PHE A 12 -22.62 -12.80 -0.78
CA PHE A 12 -23.23 -11.86 0.16
C PHE A 12 -24.32 -10.98 -0.49
N ALA A 13 -24.64 -11.21 -1.76
CA ALA A 13 -25.68 -10.47 -2.46
C ALA A 13 -27.04 -10.62 -1.74
N GLY A 14 -27.67 -9.50 -1.40
CA GLY A 14 -28.95 -9.47 -0.69
C GLY A 14 -28.86 -9.70 0.82
N SER A 15 -27.66 -9.79 1.40
CA SER A 15 -27.52 -9.75 2.87
C SER A 15 -27.98 -8.39 3.39
N ALA A 16 -28.76 -8.39 4.47
CA ALA A 16 -29.23 -7.17 5.12
C ALA A 16 -28.15 -6.46 5.94
N THR A 17 -27.06 -7.17 6.27
CA THR A 17 -26.03 -6.70 7.22
C THR A 17 -24.61 -6.77 6.66
N GLN A 18 -24.40 -7.40 5.51
CA GLN A 18 -23.08 -7.63 4.92
C GLN A 18 -23.06 -7.07 3.51
N LEU A 19 -22.12 -6.16 3.26
CA LEU A 19 -21.90 -5.58 1.95
C LEU A 19 -20.49 -5.90 1.48
N VAL A 20 -20.40 -6.40 0.26
CA VAL A 20 -19.15 -6.51 -0.49
C VAL A 20 -19.36 -5.72 -1.78
N ALA A 21 -18.55 -4.68 -1.98
CA ALA A 21 -18.67 -3.78 -3.12
C ALA A 21 -17.28 -3.39 -3.62
N ASP A 22 -17.20 -3.05 -4.90
CA ASP A 22 -16.03 -2.43 -5.52
C ASP A 22 -16.32 -1.00 -5.98
N VAL A 23 -15.27 -0.19 -6.04
CA VAL A 23 -15.33 1.20 -6.48
C VAL A 23 -14.24 1.39 -7.54
N ASP A 24 -14.60 1.95 -8.69
CA ASP A 24 -13.63 2.35 -9.70
C ASP A 24 -13.00 3.71 -9.32
N CYS A 25 -11.85 3.63 -8.69
CA CYS A 25 -11.06 4.79 -8.29
C CYS A 25 -10.36 5.52 -9.46
N THR A 26 -10.48 5.02 -10.70
CA THR A 26 -9.89 5.66 -11.88
C THR A 26 -10.85 6.61 -12.60
N THR A 27 -12.13 6.56 -12.25
CA THR A 27 -13.19 7.37 -12.85
C THR A 27 -13.97 8.14 -11.77
N GLU A 28 -15.28 7.98 -11.70
CA GLU A 28 -16.17 8.75 -10.80
C GLU A 28 -15.94 8.42 -9.32
N GLY A 29 -15.39 7.25 -9.00
CA GLY A 29 -15.09 6.83 -7.63
C GLY A 29 -13.85 7.48 -7.03
N LYS A 30 -13.05 8.22 -7.81
CA LYS A 30 -11.78 8.80 -7.34
C LYS A 30 -11.91 9.62 -6.05
N PRO A 31 -12.88 10.54 -5.88
CA PRO A 31 -13.00 11.34 -4.66
C PRO A 31 -13.24 10.47 -3.41
N LEU A 32 -14.05 9.42 -3.53
CA LEU A 32 -14.30 8.48 -2.44
C LEU A 32 -13.03 7.70 -2.08
N CYS A 33 -12.28 7.25 -3.09
CA CYS A 33 -11.03 6.53 -2.89
C CYS A 33 -9.95 7.42 -2.26
N ASP A 34 -9.82 8.67 -2.70
CA ASP A 34 -8.90 9.64 -2.12
C ASP A 34 -9.25 9.94 -0.66
N ALA A 35 -10.53 10.18 -0.35
CA ALA A 35 -11.02 10.45 1.00
C ALA A 35 -10.80 9.27 1.96
N ASN A 36 -10.73 8.05 1.43
CA ASN A 36 -10.42 6.86 2.22
C ASN A 36 -8.93 6.48 2.17
N GLY A 37 -8.04 7.33 1.63
CA GLY A 37 -6.60 7.08 1.59
C GLY A 37 -6.18 5.94 0.66
N VAL A 38 -6.93 5.67 -0.40
CA VAL A 38 -6.55 4.66 -1.40
C VAL A 38 -5.47 5.23 -2.33
N ARG A 39 -4.24 4.73 -2.20
CA ARG A 39 -3.06 5.22 -2.95
C ARG A 39 -2.49 4.24 -3.97
N GLY A 40 -3.04 3.02 -4.03
CA GLY A 40 -2.61 1.98 -4.96
C GLY A 40 -3.69 0.93 -5.14
N TYR A 41 -3.61 0.17 -6.22
CA TYR A 41 -4.61 -0.83 -6.56
C TYR A 41 -3.99 -2.23 -6.63
N PRO A 42 -4.73 -3.28 -6.20
CA PRO A 42 -5.99 -3.23 -5.47
C PRO A 42 -5.78 -2.90 -3.96
N THR A 43 -6.64 -2.06 -3.39
CA THR A 43 -6.74 -1.81 -1.94
C THR A 43 -8.10 -2.30 -1.45
N ILE A 44 -8.12 -3.07 -0.36
CA ILE A 44 -9.34 -3.57 0.27
C ILE A 44 -9.46 -2.91 1.63
N LYS A 45 -10.65 -2.41 1.93
CA LYS A 45 -11.00 -1.84 3.23
C LYS A 45 -12.26 -2.49 3.78
N TRP A 46 -12.45 -2.44 5.09
CA TRP A 46 -13.58 -3.06 5.78
C TRP A 46 -13.92 -2.31 7.07
N GLY A 47 -15.15 -2.45 7.56
CA GLY A 47 -15.59 -1.84 8.82
C GLY A 47 -16.79 -0.93 8.65
N ASP A 48 -16.88 0.09 9.50
CA ASP A 48 -17.90 1.13 9.39
C ASP A 48 -17.59 2.04 8.18
N PRO A 49 -18.59 2.45 7.37
CA PRO A 49 -18.36 3.34 6.24
C PRO A 49 -17.68 4.68 6.59
N ALA A 50 -17.81 5.15 7.84
CA ALA A 50 -17.14 6.35 8.33
C ALA A 50 -15.77 6.09 8.97
N ASP A 51 -15.40 4.82 9.18
CA ASP A 51 -14.13 4.42 9.84
C ASP A 51 -13.61 3.11 9.21
N LEU A 52 -13.31 3.17 7.92
CA LEU A 52 -12.83 2.02 7.15
C LEU A 52 -11.37 1.68 7.49
N GLN A 53 -11.15 0.45 7.92
CA GLN A 53 -9.85 -0.11 8.26
C GLN A 53 -9.22 -0.84 7.07
N ASP A 54 -7.89 -0.86 7.00
CA ASP A 54 -7.17 -1.60 5.97
C ASP A 54 -7.28 -3.11 6.17
N TYR A 55 -7.54 -3.83 5.07
CA TYR A 55 -7.49 -5.28 5.05
C TYR A 55 -6.09 -5.79 4.69
N GLN A 56 -5.49 -6.57 5.60
CA GLN A 56 -4.14 -7.12 5.47
C GLN A 56 -4.12 -8.65 5.32
N GLY A 57 -5.29 -9.28 5.09
CA GLY A 57 -5.41 -10.74 4.96
C GLY A 57 -5.13 -11.28 3.56
N GLY A 58 -5.29 -12.59 3.40
CA GLY A 58 -5.14 -13.30 2.12
C GLY A 58 -6.20 -12.87 1.09
N ARG A 59 -5.81 -12.80 -0.19
CA ARG A 59 -6.67 -12.25 -1.26
C ARG A 59 -7.26 -13.30 -2.21
N ASP A 60 -7.15 -14.58 -1.83
CA ASP A 60 -7.89 -15.66 -2.46
C ASP A 60 -9.31 -15.77 -1.87
N TYR A 61 -10.20 -16.43 -2.60
CA TYR A 61 -11.60 -16.58 -2.20
C TYR A 61 -11.77 -17.17 -0.78
N VAL A 62 -10.96 -18.16 -0.39
CA VAL A 62 -11.12 -18.86 0.90
C VAL A 62 -10.78 -17.92 2.05
N ALA A 63 -9.68 -17.19 1.94
CA ALA A 63 -9.28 -16.20 2.93
C ALA A 63 -10.29 -15.05 3.05
N LEU A 64 -10.78 -14.55 1.91
CA LEU A 64 -11.76 -13.47 1.87
C LEU A 64 -13.12 -13.89 2.44
N GLU A 65 -13.62 -15.07 2.05
CA GLU A 65 -14.89 -15.61 2.54
C GLU A 65 -14.86 -15.83 4.05
N LYS A 66 -13.77 -16.43 4.54
CA LYS A 66 -13.59 -16.63 5.99
C LYS A 66 -13.61 -15.28 6.72
N PHE A 67 -12.82 -14.33 6.25
CA PHE A 67 -12.76 -13.00 6.85
C PHE A 67 -14.13 -12.32 6.84
N ALA A 68 -14.80 -12.30 5.69
CA ALA A 68 -16.10 -11.67 5.53
C ALA A 68 -17.14 -12.27 6.47
N THR A 69 -17.17 -13.60 6.58
CA THR A 69 -18.09 -14.33 7.47
C THR A 69 -17.83 -14.02 8.95
N GLU A 70 -16.57 -13.91 9.35
CA GLU A 70 -16.19 -13.69 10.75
C GLU A 70 -16.30 -12.22 11.18
N ASN A 71 -16.14 -11.27 10.25
CA ASN A 71 -15.91 -9.85 10.56
C ASN A 71 -16.92 -8.87 9.95
N LEU A 72 -17.61 -9.21 8.85
CA LEU A 72 -18.73 -8.40 8.36
C LEU A 72 -19.96 -8.73 9.22
N LYS A 73 -19.97 -8.17 10.41
CA LYS A 73 -21.07 -8.20 11.39
C LYS A 73 -21.14 -6.81 12.01
N PRO A 74 -22.14 -6.47 12.84
CA PRO A 74 -22.10 -5.24 13.59
C PRO A 74 -20.73 -5.09 14.27
N VAL A 75 -20.04 -4.00 13.99
CA VAL A 75 -18.70 -3.71 14.52
C VAL A 75 -18.80 -2.67 15.62
N CYS A 76 -17.78 -2.62 16.47
CA CYS A 76 -17.58 -1.50 17.40
C CYS A 76 -17.76 -0.17 16.65
N SER A 77 -18.71 0.63 17.12
CA SER A 77 -19.10 1.91 16.55
C SER A 77 -19.92 2.67 17.59
N PRO A 78 -20.14 3.99 17.43
CA PRO A 78 -21.02 4.74 18.34
C PRO A 78 -22.43 4.16 18.45
N LYS A 79 -22.93 3.48 17.41
CA LYS A 79 -24.25 2.82 17.39
C LYS A 79 -24.26 1.43 18.02
N ASN A 80 -23.10 0.76 18.11
CA ASN A 80 -22.94 -0.57 18.69
C ASN A 80 -21.84 -0.55 19.77
N ILE A 81 -21.92 0.39 20.70
CA ILE A 81 -20.86 0.65 21.69
C ILE A 81 -20.53 -0.58 22.56
N ASP A 82 -21.50 -1.48 22.76
CA ASP A 82 -21.31 -2.72 23.53
C ASP A 82 -20.29 -3.67 22.89
N LEU A 83 -20.06 -3.54 21.58
CA LEU A 83 -19.10 -4.34 20.80
C LEU A 83 -17.68 -3.78 20.86
N CYS A 84 -17.46 -2.66 21.55
CA CYS A 84 -16.16 -2.03 21.72
C CYS A 84 -15.43 -2.54 22.97
N ASP A 85 -14.10 -2.58 22.90
CA ASP A 85 -13.25 -2.70 24.09
C ASP A 85 -13.31 -1.41 24.94
N ASP A 86 -12.79 -1.47 26.17
CA ASP A 86 -12.94 -0.39 27.15
C ASP A 86 -12.24 0.91 26.70
N ASP A 87 -11.11 0.78 26.00
CA ASP A 87 -10.36 1.92 25.47
C ASP A 87 -11.18 2.63 24.38
N LYS A 88 -11.70 1.89 23.41
CA LYS A 88 -12.56 2.46 22.36
C LYS A 88 -13.85 3.03 22.92
N LYS A 89 -14.43 2.42 23.95
CA LYS A 89 -15.61 2.97 24.64
C LYS A 89 -15.31 4.32 25.28
N ALA A 90 -14.14 4.46 25.91
CA ALA A 90 -13.72 5.72 26.52
C ALA A 90 -13.52 6.79 25.44
N ASP A 91 -12.86 6.45 24.34
CA ASP A 91 -12.64 7.37 23.21
C ASP A 91 -13.96 7.80 22.56
N ILE A 92 -14.87 6.86 22.26
CA ILE A 92 -16.19 7.17 21.70
C ILE A 92 -16.96 8.12 22.62
N LYS A 93 -16.98 7.85 23.93
CA LYS A 93 -17.67 8.73 24.90
C LYS A 93 -17.06 10.13 24.92
N LYS A 94 -15.72 10.21 24.95
CA LYS A 94 -15.01 11.48 24.89
C LYS A 94 -15.42 12.28 23.65
N PHE A 95 -15.44 11.66 22.46
CA PHE A 95 -15.81 12.36 21.23
C PHE A 95 -17.30 12.74 21.18
N LEU A 96 -18.19 11.92 21.76
CA LEU A 96 -19.62 12.23 21.87
C LEU A 96 -19.90 13.40 22.84
N GLU A 97 -19.05 13.62 23.82
CA GLU A 97 -19.16 14.71 24.79
C GLU A 97 -18.58 16.04 24.28
N MET A 98 -17.84 16.03 23.17
CA MET A 98 -17.30 17.25 22.53
C MET A 98 -18.40 18.05 21.83
N ALA A 99 -18.23 19.38 21.76
CA ALA A 99 -19.08 20.20 20.91
C ALA A 99 -18.83 19.83 19.43
N PRO A 100 -19.86 19.87 18.55
CA PRO A 100 -19.68 19.52 17.14
C PRO A 100 -18.55 20.29 16.45
N ALA A 101 -18.44 21.60 16.72
CA ALA A 101 -17.38 22.43 16.15
C ALA A 101 -15.97 22.03 16.64
N ASP A 102 -15.84 21.57 17.90
CA ASP A 102 -14.56 21.10 18.43
C ASP A 102 -14.17 19.74 17.84
N LEU A 103 -15.16 18.86 17.62
CA LEU A 103 -14.95 17.58 16.95
C LEU A 103 -14.54 17.78 15.49
N ASP A 104 -15.22 18.67 14.77
CA ASP A 104 -14.89 19.02 13.38
C ASP A 104 -13.46 19.59 13.27
N ALA A 105 -13.07 20.47 14.21
CA ALA A 105 -11.73 21.01 14.25
C ALA A 105 -10.67 19.94 14.56
N LEU A 106 -10.98 18.98 15.43
CA LEU A 106 -10.10 17.85 15.72
C LEU A 106 -9.93 16.95 14.48
N ILE A 107 -11.02 16.62 13.79
CA ILE A 107 -11.00 15.80 12.56
C ILE A 107 -10.13 16.49 11.51
N ALA A 108 -10.38 17.77 11.23
CA ALA A 108 -9.60 18.53 10.26
C ALA A 108 -8.10 18.59 10.63
N ALA A 109 -7.77 18.69 11.92
CA ALA A 109 -6.39 18.70 12.38
C ALA A 109 -5.70 17.33 12.20
N GLU A 110 -6.38 16.21 12.45
CA GLU A 110 -5.81 14.87 12.21
C GLU A 110 -5.73 14.55 10.72
N GLU A 111 -6.73 14.94 9.91
CA GLU A 111 -6.69 14.83 8.44
C GLU A 111 -5.52 15.62 7.85
N GLN A 112 -5.28 16.85 8.32
CA GLN A 112 -4.13 17.63 7.88
C GLN A 112 -2.80 16.94 8.20
N LYS A 113 -2.66 16.29 9.37
CA LYS A 113 -1.45 15.53 9.70
C LYS A 113 -1.23 14.35 8.76
N LEU A 114 -2.31 13.69 8.31
CA LEU A 114 -2.23 12.63 7.32
C LEU A 114 -1.74 13.19 5.97
N GLU A 115 -2.31 14.30 5.51
CA GLU A 115 -1.87 14.97 4.28
C GLU A 115 -0.40 15.41 4.35
N ASP A 116 0.01 16.02 5.46
CA ASP A 116 1.39 16.46 5.69
C ASP A 116 2.38 15.28 5.69
N ALA A 117 2.00 14.16 6.31
CA ALA A 117 2.81 12.94 6.33
C ALA A 117 2.97 12.36 4.92
N GLU A 118 1.90 12.34 4.12
CA GLU A 118 1.93 11.88 2.74
C GLU A 118 2.76 12.80 1.83
N ALA A 119 2.61 14.13 1.97
CA ALA A 119 3.38 15.11 1.23
C ALA A 119 4.88 14.94 1.51
N SER A 120 5.25 14.83 2.78
CA SER A 120 6.63 14.58 3.21
C SER A 120 7.20 13.28 2.61
N PHE A 121 6.43 12.19 2.65
CA PHE A 121 6.86 10.93 2.04
C PHE A 121 7.08 11.05 0.53
N LYS A 122 6.15 11.70 -0.19
CA LYS A 122 6.24 11.90 -1.64
C LYS A 122 7.49 12.71 -2.02
N ASP A 123 7.79 13.76 -1.26
CA ASP A 123 8.97 14.60 -1.48
C ASP A 123 10.26 13.80 -1.30
N GLU A 124 10.36 12.98 -0.25
CA GLU A 124 11.53 12.13 -0.02
C GLU A 124 11.67 11.02 -1.08
N VAL A 125 10.56 10.44 -1.56
CA VAL A 125 10.58 9.48 -2.68
C VAL A 125 11.11 10.14 -3.95
N GLN A 126 10.71 11.37 -4.27
CA GLN A 126 11.20 12.08 -5.46
C GLN A 126 12.71 12.31 -5.37
N LYS A 127 13.21 12.78 -4.21
CA LYS A 127 14.66 12.95 -3.98
C LYS A 127 15.42 11.64 -4.16
N LEU A 128 14.85 10.53 -3.70
CA LEU A 128 15.45 9.21 -3.85
C LEU A 128 15.50 8.77 -5.33
N GLN A 129 14.44 9.04 -6.10
CA GLN A 129 14.40 8.75 -7.54
C GLN A 129 15.45 9.55 -8.31
N ASP A 130 15.57 10.85 -8.04
CA ASP A 130 16.56 11.71 -8.67
C ASP A 130 17.98 11.22 -8.37
N LYS A 131 18.23 10.85 -7.10
CA LYS A 131 19.51 10.27 -6.67
C LYS A 131 19.81 8.94 -7.35
N TYR A 132 18.81 8.07 -7.48
CA TYR A 132 18.96 6.79 -8.17
C TYR A 132 19.33 6.99 -9.64
N GLN A 133 18.66 7.92 -10.32
CA GLN A 133 18.94 8.23 -11.73
C GLN A 133 20.36 8.76 -11.91
N ALA A 134 20.79 9.71 -11.07
CA ALA A 134 22.14 10.24 -11.09
C ALA A 134 23.20 9.14 -10.88
N LEU A 135 23.00 8.29 -9.86
CA LEU A 135 23.92 7.18 -9.56
C LEU A 135 23.95 6.14 -10.69
N SER A 136 22.82 5.85 -11.34
CA SER A 136 22.80 4.92 -12.46
C SER A 136 23.57 5.46 -13.65
N THR A 137 23.39 6.74 -13.99
CA THR A 137 24.15 7.40 -15.07
C THR A 137 25.65 7.38 -14.78
N GLU A 138 26.07 7.78 -13.58
CA GLU A 138 27.48 7.77 -13.18
C GLU A 138 28.08 6.36 -13.25
N LYS A 139 27.34 5.35 -12.78
CA LYS A 139 27.73 3.94 -12.86
C LYS A 139 27.91 3.50 -14.32
N ASP A 140 26.99 3.84 -15.21
CA ASP A 140 27.04 3.47 -16.62
C ASP A 140 28.21 4.15 -17.35
N GLU A 141 28.49 5.43 -17.06
CA GLU A 141 29.66 6.15 -17.56
C GLU A 141 30.98 5.51 -17.10
N LYS A 142 31.09 5.16 -15.81
CA LYS A 142 32.26 4.45 -15.27
C LYS A 142 32.46 3.09 -15.93
N ILE A 143 31.39 2.32 -16.13
CA ILE A 143 31.45 1.04 -16.83
C ILE A 143 31.91 1.25 -18.28
N ALA A 144 31.38 2.26 -18.98
CA ALA A 144 31.78 2.59 -20.34
C ALA A 144 33.27 2.96 -20.42
N ALA A 145 33.76 3.78 -19.49
CA ALA A 145 35.18 4.14 -19.41
C ALA A 145 36.09 2.92 -19.19
N VAL A 146 35.69 2.00 -18.30
CA VAL A 146 36.43 0.74 -18.07
C VAL A 146 36.41 -0.18 -19.29
N LYS A 147 35.30 -0.22 -20.05
CA LYS A 147 35.26 -0.96 -21.31
C LYS A 147 36.16 -0.31 -22.38
N ALA A 148 36.15 1.02 -22.45
CA ALA A 148 36.93 1.81 -23.40
C ALA A 148 38.44 1.77 -23.12
N SER A 149 38.87 1.53 -21.86
CA SER A 149 40.29 1.34 -21.53
C SER A 149 40.90 0.05 -22.09
N GLY A 150 40.14 -0.71 -22.88
CA GLY A 150 40.60 -1.92 -23.52
C GLY A 150 40.52 -3.15 -22.64
N LEU A 151 39.73 -3.14 -21.55
CA LEU A 151 39.54 -4.30 -20.67
C LEU A 151 39.18 -5.58 -21.45
N GLY A 152 38.36 -5.46 -22.50
CA GLY A 152 38.04 -6.59 -23.39
C GLY A 152 39.28 -7.14 -24.07
N LEU A 153 40.12 -6.28 -24.63
CA LEU A 153 41.37 -6.65 -25.27
C LEU A 153 42.37 -7.24 -24.28
N MET A 154 42.51 -6.66 -23.08
CA MET A 154 43.34 -7.22 -22.00
C MET A 154 42.92 -8.65 -21.64
N LYS A 155 41.60 -8.91 -21.56
CA LYS A 155 41.07 -10.27 -21.34
C LYS A 155 41.36 -11.20 -22.52
N SER A 156 41.19 -10.74 -23.76
CA SER A 156 41.51 -11.52 -24.96
C SER A 156 42.99 -11.90 -25.02
N VAL A 157 43.90 -10.97 -24.72
CA VAL A 157 45.34 -11.23 -24.67
C VAL A 157 45.66 -12.30 -23.63
N LYS A 158 45.12 -12.19 -22.41
CA LYS A 158 45.29 -13.20 -21.36
C LYS A 158 44.78 -14.58 -21.80
N ALA A 159 43.64 -14.64 -22.50
CA ALA A 159 43.07 -15.89 -22.98
C ALA A 159 43.88 -16.53 -24.13
N SER A 160 44.57 -15.73 -24.93
CA SER A 160 45.45 -16.21 -26.01
C SER A 160 46.85 -16.62 -25.55
N ALA A 161 47.24 -16.31 -24.32
CA ALA A 161 48.55 -16.69 -23.82
C ALA A 161 48.63 -18.23 -23.68
N PRO A 162 49.68 -18.89 -24.21
CA PRO A 162 49.84 -20.33 -24.03
C PRO A 162 49.90 -20.64 -22.53
N ALA A 163 49.24 -21.71 -22.10
CA ALA A 163 49.32 -22.17 -20.73
C ALA A 163 50.80 -22.41 -20.40
N SER A 164 51.37 -21.59 -19.52
CA SER A 164 52.72 -21.81 -19.01
C SER A 164 52.70 -23.12 -18.21
N GLY A 165 53.09 -24.22 -18.85
CA GLY A 165 53.19 -25.52 -18.22
C GLY A 165 52.80 -26.66 -19.14
N SER A 166 53.55 -26.86 -20.23
CA SER A 166 53.92 -28.18 -20.76
C SER A 166 55.05 -27.99 -21.76
N ASP A 167 56.16 -28.68 -21.50
CA ASP A 167 57.26 -29.01 -22.41
C ASP A 167 58.33 -27.96 -22.73
N GLU A 168 59.41 -28.02 -21.93
CA GLU A 168 60.76 -28.10 -22.48
C GLU A 168 61.51 -29.29 -21.83
N LEU A 169 61.77 -30.30 -22.68
CA LEU A 169 62.95 -31.20 -22.80
C LEU A 169 63.72 -31.66 -21.54
#